data_AF-A0A1V2IPX1-F1
#
_entry.id   AF-A0A1V2IPX1-F1
#
_cell.length_a   1.000
_cell.length_b   1.000
_cell.length_c   1.000
_cell.angle_alpha   90.00
_cell.angle_beta   90.00
_cell.angle_gamma   90.00
#
_symmetry.space_group_name_H-M   'P 1'
#
loop_
_entity.id
_entity.type
_entity.pdbx_description
1 polymer ?
#
loop_
_entity_poly.entity_id
_entity_poly.type
_entity_poly.pdbx_seq_one_letter_code
_entity_poly.pdbx_strand_id
1 'polypeptide(L)'
;MSVIGWRQWAVDGAGRLRPAWTPWSPFPTDLLLWYPDGLTRALCLRGVRDDFGGQPSSASLAASLTPHPRMPGEACACGLYGWLSARELAAAATPRWTSRPIVVGAARLGGRLVVSERGYRAQLGYPVAVVDPDGVVSSAYSVARYRTWGALVAEWDQSADWDQPVK
;
A
#
# COMPACT_ATOMS: atom_id res chain seq x y z
N MET A 1 4.68 -12.10 -12.41
CA MET A 1 5.74 -11.83 -11.41
C MET A 1 5.15 -10.95 -10.31
N SER A 2 5.46 -11.23 -9.05
CA SER A 2 5.06 -10.42 -7.91
C SER A 2 6.20 -10.34 -6.90
N VAL A 3 6.33 -9.21 -6.21
CA VAL A 3 7.38 -8.98 -5.22
C VAL A 3 6.76 -8.71 -3.85
N ILE A 4 7.54 -8.88 -2.78
CA ILE A 4 7.16 -8.41 -1.45
C ILE A 4 7.64 -6.97 -1.30
N GLY A 5 6.71 -6.08 -0.97
CA GLY A 5 7.01 -4.69 -0.61
C GLY A 5 6.57 -4.39 0.81
N TRP A 6 7.38 -3.60 1.51
CA TRP A 6 7.13 -3.24 2.91
C TRP A 6 6.33 -1.94 2.99
N ARG A 7 5.35 -1.84 3.90
CA ARG A 7 4.44 -0.68 3.91
C ARG A 7 3.94 -0.29 5.31
N GLN A 8 3.52 0.98 5.40
CA GLN A 8 2.71 1.55 6.47
C GLN A 8 1.25 1.71 6.02
N TRP A 9 0.32 1.49 6.95
CA TRP A 9 -1.12 1.75 6.78
C TRP A 9 -1.64 2.57 7.95
N ALA A 10 -2.60 3.45 7.67
CA ALA A 10 -3.38 4.09 8.71
C ALA A 10 -4.57 3.20 9.05
N VAL A 11 -4.92 3.05 10.32
CA VAL A 11 -6.03 2.20 10.74
C VAL A 11 -7.26 3.08 11.04
N ASP A 12 -8.40 2.80 10.39
CA ASP A 12 -9.64 3.54 10.66
C ASP A 12 -10.36 3.05 11.93
N GLY A 13 -11.45 3.72 12.32
CA GLY A 13 -12.21 3.40 13.53
C GLY A 13 -12.88 2.02 13.51
N ALA A 14 -12.89 1.33 12.37
CA ALA A 14 -13.35 -0.05 12.25
C ALA A 14 -12.18 -1.06 12.18
N GLY A 15 -10.95 -0.62 12.46
CA GLY A 15 -9.76 -1.48 12.41
C GLY A 15 -9.28 -1.79 10.99
N ARG A 16 -9.70 -1.02 9.97
CA ARG A 16 -9.39 -1.31 8.56
C ARG A 16 -8.12 -0.60 8.08
N LEU A 17 -7.38 -1.26 7.19
CA LEU A 17 -6.14 -0.76 6.62
C LEU A 17 -6.40 0.27 5.52
N ARG A 18 -6.24 1.55 5.87
CA ARG A 18 -6.28 2.66 4.92
C ARG A 18 -4.86 2.93 4.40
N PRO A 19 -4.73 3.47 3.18
CA PRO A 19 -3.46 4.03 2.74
C PRO A 19 -2.95 5.03 3.78
N ALA A 20 -1.79 4.74 4.39
CA ALA A 20 -1.02 5.81 5.00
C ALA A 20 -0.47 6.66 3.85
N TRP A 21 -1.15 7.77 3.55
CA TRP A 21 -0.68 8.75 2.58
C TRP A 21 0.77 9.14 2.87
N THR A 22 1.51 9.45 1.82
CA THR A 22 2.68 10.32 1.93
C THR A 22 2.24 11.71 1.49
N PRO A 23 2.99 12.79 1.82
CA PRO A 23 2.71 14.15 1.31
C PRO A 23 2.59 14.27 -0.22
N TRP A 24 2.92 13.22 -0.96
CA TRP A 24 2.99 13.11 -2.41
C TRP A 24 1.75 12.44 -3.01
N SER A 25 0.75 12.13 -2.18
CA SER A 25 -0.38 11.25 -2.49
C SER A 25 -1.70 11.85 -1.98
N PRO A 26 -2.26 12.89 -2.63
CA PRO A 26 -3.45 13.61 -2.17
C PRO A 26 -4.74 12.88 -2.59
N PHE A 27 -4.92 11.64 -2.13
CA PHE A 27 -6.10 10.84 -2.47
C PHE A 27 -7.16 11.02 -1.36
N PRO A 28 -8.45 11.17 -1.69
CA PRO A 28 -9.57 11.06 -0.74
C PRO A 28 -9.50 9.80 0.13
N THR A 29 -10.05 9.86 1.36
CA THR A 29 -10.00 8.77 2.37
C THR A 29 -10.63 7.44 1.90
N ASP A 30 -11.44 7.49 0.86
CA ASP A 30 -12.21 6.36 0.34
C ASP A 30 -11.60 5.76 -0.93
N LEU A 31 -10.44 6.26 -1.36
CA LEU A 31 -9.74 5.79 -2.55
C LEU A 31 -8.48 4.99 -2.19
N LEU A 32 -8.22 3.96 -3.01
CA LEU A 32 -7.12 3.00 -2.85
C LEU A 32 -7.18 2.20 -1.53
N LEU A 33 -8.38 1.90 -1.05
CA LEU A 33 -8.57 1.08 0.15
C LEU A 33 -7.91 -0.27 -0.02
N TRP A 34 -7.04 -0.62 0.95
CA TRP A 34 -6.43 -1.93 0.97
C TRP A 34 -7.41 -2.90 1.57
N TYR A 35 -7.76 -3.93 0.79
CA TYR A 35 -8.55 -5.04 1.29
C TYR A 35 -7.59 -6.06 1.92
N PRO A 36 -7.71 -6.34 3.22
CA PRO A 36 -6.77 -7.21 3.94
C PRO A 36 -6.77 -8.66 3.44
N ASP A 37 -7.92 -9.14 2.98
CA ASP A 37 -8.06 -10.47 2.38
C ASP A 37 -8.33 -10.39 0.86
N GLY A 38 -8.01 -9.26 0.21
CA GLY A 38 -8.45 -8.99 -1.15
C GLY A 38 -7.46 -8.19 -1.99
N LEU A 39 -7.55 -8.39 -3.30
CA LEU A 39 -6.71 -7.69 -4.27
C LEU A 39 -7.11 -6.20 -4.35
N THR A 40 -6.14 -5.33 -4.08
CA THR A 40 -6.27 -3.88 -4.27
C THR A 40 -5.67 -3.48 -5.60
N ARG A 41 -6.35 -2.60 -6.34
CA ARG A 41 -5.91 -2.08 -7.63
C ARG A 41 -5.63 -0.59 -7.55
N ALA A 42 -4.50 -0.17 -8.12
CA ALA A 42 -4.16 1.24 -8.30
C ALA A 42 -5.13 1.92 -9.28
N LEU A 43 -5.53 3.14 -8.97
CA LEU A 43 -6.43 3.98 -9.75
C LEU A 43 -5.73 5.30 -10.14
N CYS A 44 -6.01 5.81 -11.35
CA CYS A 44 -5.48 7.08 -11.82
C CYS A 44 -6.34 8.23 -11.29
N LEU A 45 -5.76 9.25 -10.67
CA LEU A 45 -6.51 10.47 -10.32
C LEU A 45 -6.46 11.55 -11.41
N ARG A 46 -5.60 11.45 -12.44
CA ARG A 46 -5.48 12.51 -13.45
C ARG A 46 -6.77 12.71 -14.23
N GLY A 47 -7.50 11.64 -14.54
CA GLY A 47 -8.79 11.73 -15.26
C GLY A 47 -9.90 12.47 -14.48
N VAL A 48 -9.77 12.63 -13.16
CA VAL A 48 -10.77 13.33 -12.35
C VAL A 48 -10.60 14.86 -12.42
N ARG A 49 -9.36 15.34 -12.64
CA ARG A 49 -9.07 16.78 -12.66
C ARG A 49 -9.41 17.48 -13.97
N ASP A 50 -9.42 16.75 -15.08
CA ASP A 50 -9.69 17.33 -16.39
C ASP A 50 -11.21 17.49 -16.66
N ASP A 51 -12.07 16.69 -16.01
CA ASP A 51 -13.51 16.63 -16.31
C ASP A 51 -14.42 17.38 -15.32
N PHE A 52 -13.96 17.74 -14.11
CA PHE A 52 -14.83 18.31 -13.08
C PHE A 52 -14.24 19.56 -12.42
N GLY A 53 -14.68 20.73 -12.88
CA GLY A 53 -14.41 22.05 -12.27
C GLY A 53 -15.14 22.30 -10.93
N GLY A 54 -15.39 21.25 -10.14
CA GLY A 54 -16.07 21.32 -8.86
C GLY A 54 -15.71 20.15 -7.96
N GLN A 55 -15.71 20.35 -6.64
CA GLN A 55 -15.38 19.33 -5.63
C GLN A 55 -16.34 18.13 -5.76
N PRO A 56 -15.88 16.95 -6.20
CA PRO A 56 -16.74 15.80 -6.34
C PRO A 56 -16.91 15.07 -4.99
N SER A 57 -18.06 14.44 -4.78
CA SER A 57 -18.30 13.60 -3.60
C SER A 57 -17.54 12.28 -3.72
N SER A 58 -17.20 11.62 -2.59
CA SER A 58 -16.46 10.34 -2.60
C SER A 58 -17.14 9.24 -3.45
N ALA A 59 -18.47 9.26 -3.55
CA ALA A 59 -19.24 8.30 -4.34
C ALA A 59 -19.12 8.54 -5.86
N SER A 60 -19.14 9.82 -6.29
CA SER A 60 -18.92 10.17 -7.70
C SER A 60 -17.47 9.97 -8.11
N LEU A 61 -16.52 10.21 -7.20
CA LEU A 61 -15.11 9.89 -7.40
C LEU A 61 -14.90 8.40 -7.66
N ALA A 62 -15.43 7.50 -6.82
CA ALA A 62 -15.25 6.07 -7.01
C ALA A 62 -15.88 5.55 -8.32
N ALA A 63 -17.02 6.10 -8.73
CA ALA A 63 -17.71 5.72 -9.97
C ALA A 63 -17.03 6.24 -11.26
N SER A 64 -16.34 7.39 -11.18
CA SER A 64 -15.62 8.01 -12.31
C SER A 64 -14.15 7.61 -12.42
N LEU A 65 -13.63 6.78 -11.52
CA LEU A 65 -12.24 6.35 -11.57
C LEU A 65 -12.05 5.21 -12.57
N THR A 66 -11.57 5.59 -13.75
CA THR A 66 -11.16 4.62 -14.76
C THR A 66 -10.01 3.77 -14.23
N PRO A 67 -10.10 2.43 -14.30
CA PRO A 67 -8.95 1.56 -14.11
C PRO A 67 -7.82 2.01 -15.04
N HIS A 68 -6.62 2.14 -14.50
CA HIS A 68 -5.49 2.79 -15.15
C HIS A 68 -5.20 2.24 -16.58
N PRO A 69 -5.28 3.05 -17.65
CA PRO A 69 -4.77 2.62 -18.96
C PRO A 69 -3.24 2.75 -19.02
N ARG A 70 -2.67 3.82 -18.44
CA ARG A 70 -1.21 4.06 -18.34
C ARG A 70 -0.61 3.51 -17.03
N MET A 71 -0.71 2.19 -16.85
CA MET A 71 -0.07 1.45 -15.75
C MET A 71 1.37 1.94 -15.47
N PRO A 72 1.90 1.83 -14.22
CA PRO A 72 3.05 2.61 -13.80
C PRO A 72 4.19 2.48 -14.81
N GLY A 73 4.39 3.57 -15.55
CA GLY A 73 5.67 3.88 -16.16
C GLY A 73 6.42 4.79 -15.19
N GLU A 74 7.70 4.99 -15.44
CA GLU A 74 8.58 5.81 -14.60
C GLU A 74 8.01 7.21 -14.33
N ALA A 75 7.31 7.79 -15.32
CA ALA A 75 6.71 9.11 -15.24
C ALA A 75 5.34 9.19 -14.53
N CYS A 76 4.70 8.08 -14.14
CA CYS A 76 3.39 8.14 -13.47
C CYS A 76 3.53 8.14 -11.95
N ALA A 77 3.07 9.20 -11.29
CA ALA A 77 3.02 9.28 -9.81
C ALA A 77 1.90 8.42 -9.17
N CYS A 78 1.21 7.61 -9.97
CA CYS A 78 0.11 6.75 -9.56
C CYS A 78 0.62 5.34 -9.20
N GLY A 79 0.09 4.71 -8.16
CA GLY A 79 0.41 3.31 -7.89
C GLY A 79 0.40 2.92 -6.42
N LEU A 80 0.48 1.62 -6.19
CA LEU A 80 0.66 1.04 -4.87
C LEU A 80 2.15 0.99 -4.54
N TYR A 81 2.57 1.75 -3.54
CA TYR A 81 3.95 1.81 -3.08
C TYR A 81 4.27 0.71 -2.05
N GLY A 82 5.51 0.25 -2.08
CA GLY A 82 6.14 -0.52 -0.99
C GLY A 82 7.65 -0.32 -1.01
N TRP A 83 8.29 -0.29 0.15
CA TRP A 83 9.75 -0.21 0.29
C TRP A 83 10.40 -1.53 -0.13
N LEU A 84 11.68 -1.49 -0.53
CA LEU A 84 12.42 -2.69 -0.97
C LEU A 84 12.66 -3.64 0.19
N SER A 85 12.94 -3.09 1.37
CA SER A 85 13.31 -3.87 2.56
C SER A 85 12.60 -3.40 3.81
N ALA A 86 12.53 -4.31 4.78
CA ALA A 86 12.05 -4.00 6.12
C ALA A 86 12.90 -2.89 6.78
N ARG A 87 14.21 -2.88 6.53
CA ARG A 87 15.14 -1.87 7.04
C ARG A 87 14.80 -0.47 6.55
N GLU A 88 14.51 -0.31 5.26
CA GLU A 88 14.11 0.98 4.70
C GLU A 88 12.80 1.48 5.30
N LEU A 89 11.82 0.59 5.47
CA LEU A 89 10.57 0.94 6.14
C LEU A 89 10.78 1.36 7.60
N ALA A 90 11.64 0.66 8.34
CA ALA A 90 11.94 0.98 9.73
C ALA A 90 12.62 2.35 9.88
N ALA A 91 13.40 2.78 8.87
CA ALA A 91 14.00 4.10 8.82
C ALA A 91 13.05 5.20 8.30
N ALA A 92 11.91 4.82 7.71
CA ALA A 92 10.96 5.77 7.15
C ALA A 92 10.20 6.51 8.25
N ALA A 93 10.08 7.84 8.11
CA ALA A 93 9.33 8.64 9.05
C ALA A 93 7.85 8.26 9.07
N THR A 94 7.28 8.13 10.28
CA THR A 94 5.84 7.93 10.46
C THR A 94 5.07 9.12 9.86
N PRO A 95 3.99 8.87 9.11
CA PRO A 95 3.21 9.93 8.50
C PRO A 95 2.56 10.83 9.56
N ARG A 96 2.80 12.15 9.47
CA ARG A 96 2.35 13.15 10.46
C ARG A 96 1.01 13.82 10.14
N TRP A 97 0.40 13.52 9.00
CA TRP A 97 -0.83 14.16 8.52
C TRP A 97 -2.12 13.49 9.04
N THR A 98 -2.00 12.42 9.82
CA THR A 98 -3.13 11.67 10.36
C THR A 98 -2.97 11.47 11.86
N SER A 99 -4.09 11.58 12.59
CA SER A 99 -4.20 11.20 14.00
C SER A 99 -4.53 9.72 14.19
N ARG A 100 -4.82 8.99 13.10
CA ARG A 100 -5.10 7.55 13.14
C ARG A 100 -3.85 6.74 13.51
N PRO A 101 -4.00 5.61 14.23
CA PRO A 101 -2.91 4.68 14.45
C PRO A 101 -2.26 4.25 13.13
N ILE A 102 -0.94 4.12 13.13
CA ILE A 102 -0.17 3.63 11.98
C ILE A 102 0.36 2.24 12.30
N VAL A 103 0.09 1.29 11.41
CA VAL A 103 0.63 -0.08 11.48
C VAL A 103 1.56 -0.34 10.29
N VAL A 104 2.45 -1.31 10.45
CA VAL A 104 3.44 -1.70 9.43
C VAL A 104 3.28 -3.16 9.05
N GLY A 105 3.79 -3.52 7.87
CA GLY A 105 3.83 -4.92 7.45
C GLY A 105 4.25 -5.10 6.01
N ALA A 106 3.92 -6.27 5.46
CA ALA A 106 4.31 -6.70 4.13
C ALA A 106 3.09 -6.79 3.21
N ALA A 107 3.29 -6.41 1.95
CA ALA A 107 2.31 -6.50 0.89
C ALA A 107 2.90 -7.27 -0.29
N ARG A 108 2.11 -8.16 -0.89
CA ARG A 108 2.47 -8.71 -2.19
C ARG A 108 2.05 -7.71 -3.27
N LEU A 109 2.99 -7.34 -4.13
CA LEU A 109 2.83 -6.33 -5.17
C LEU A 109 3.00 -6.97 -6.54
N GLY A 110 2.17 -6.60 -7.51
CA GLY A 110 2.19 -7.23 -8.84
C GLY A 110 1.42 -6.46 -9.91
N GLY A 111 1.06 -7.19 -10.99
CA GLY A 111 0.61 -6.58 -12.23
C GLY A 111 1.80 -5.92 -12.94
N ARG A 112 1.64 -4.69 -13.43
CA ARG A 112 2.80 -3.89 -13.84
C ARG A 112 3.54 -3.34 -12.62
N LEU A 113 4.83 -3.63 -12.54
CA LEU A 113 5.72 -3.26 -11.46
C LEU A 113 6.82 -2.34 -12.00
N VAL A 114 7.07 -1.23 -11.31
CA VAL A 114 8.24 -0.36 -11.51
C VAL A 114 9.10 -0.48 -10.27
N VAL A 115 10.38 -0.78 -10.46
CA VAL A 115 11.39 -0.82 -9.41
C VAL A 115 12.16 0.50 -9.43
N SER A 116 12.39 1.08 -8.26
CA SER A 116 13.19 2.28 -8.05
C SER A 116 14.16 2.05 -6.92
N GLU A 117 15.12 2.96 -6.75
CA GLU A 117 16.15 2.86 -5.70
C GLU A 117 15.60 2.68 -4.27
N ARG A 118 14.39 3.19 -4.00
CA ARG A 118 13.79 3.19 -2.64
C ARG A 118 12.59 2.27 -2.51
N GLY A 119 12.20 1.57 -3.57
CA GLY A 119 10.99 0.74 -3.50
C GLY A 119 10.34 0.42 -4.82
N TYR A 120 9.15 -0.13 -4.68
CA TYR A 120 8.28 -0.58 -5.73
C TYR A 120 7.10 0.37 -5.92
N ARG A 121 6.66 0.47 -7.17
CA ARG A 121 5.34 1.00 -7.54
C ARG A 121 4.62 -0.05 -8.38
N ALA A 122 3.46 -0.50 -7.90
CA ALA A 122 2.73 -1.59 -8.50
C ALA A 122 1.30 -1.20 -8.89
N GLN A 123 0.76 -1.90 -9.89
CA GLN A 123 -0.64 -1.79 -10.28
C GLN A 123 -1.57 -2.53 -9.30
N LEU A 124 -1.13 -3.67 -8.79
CA LEU A 124 -1.92 -4.54 -7.93
C LEU A 124 -1.17 -4.80 -6.63
N GLY A 125 -1.91 -5.02 -5.55
CA GLY A 125 -1.32 -5.46 -4.31
C GLY A 125 -2.35 -5.84 -3.26
N TYR A 126 -1.93 -6.62 -2.29
CA TYR A 126 -2.73 -6.96 -1.12
C TYR A 126 -1.83 -7.19 0.09
N PRO A 127 -2.27 -6.86 1.31
CA PRO A 127 -1.48 -7.11 2.51
C PRO A 127 -1.33 -8.62 2.68
N VAL A 128 -0.18 -9.07 3.16
CA VAL A 128 0.06 -10.48 3.49
C VAL A 128 0.42 -10.66 4.97
N ALA A 129 0.86 -9.58 5.62
CA ALA A 129 1.18 -9.58 7.04
C ALA A 129 1.15 -8.16 7.60
N VAL A 130 0.70 -8.00 8.85
CA VAL A 130 0.71 -6.75 9.60
C VAL A 130 1.16 -6.99 11.04
N VAL A 131 1.97 -6.09 11.59
CA VAL A 131 2.27 -6.04 13.02
C VAL A 131 1.17 -5.28 13.73
N ASP A 132 0.53 -5.96 14.67
CA ASP A 132 -0.51 -5.41 15.52
C ASP A 132 -0.19 -5.72 16.99
N PRO A 133 0.68 -4.93 17.64
CA PRO A 133 1.08 -5.20 19.02
C PRO A 133 -0.05 -4.91 20.01
N ASP A 134 -0.91 -3.93 19.71
CA ASP A 134 -1.91 -3.39 20.63
C ASP A 134 -3.35 -3.82 20.30
N GLY A 135 -3.55 -4.68 19.29
CA GLY A 135 -4.90 -5.15 18.93
C GLY A 135 -5.73 -4.12 18.14
N VAL A 136 -5.07 -3.19 17.46
CA VAL A 136 -5.69 -2.07 16.73
C VAL A 136 -6.33 -2.53 15.42
N VAL A 137 -5.83 -3.61 14.84
CA VAL A 137 -6.34 -4.18 13.59
C VAL A 137 -7.40 -5.24 13.91
N SER A 138 -8.46 -5.30 13.10
CA SER A 138 -9.51 -6.31 13.29
C SER A 138 -8.93 -7.73 13.28
N SER A 139 -9.25 -8.52 14.31
CA SER A 139 -8.86 -9.94 14.41
C SER A 139 -9.50 -10.81 13.32
N ALA A 140 -10.49 -10.28 12.59
CA ALA A 140 -11.06 -10.94 11.42
C ALA A 140 -10.06 -11.02 10.25
N TYR A 141 -8.98 -10.21 10.27
CA TYR A 141 -7.98 -10.22 9.22
C TYR A 141 -6.90 -11.24 9.52
N SER A 142 -6.81 -12.24 8.64
CA SER A 142 -5.81 -13.31 8.71
C SER A 142 -4.36 -12.77 8.73
N VAL A 143 -4.15 -11.62 8.09
CA VAL A 143 -2.86 -10.92 8.00
C VAL A 143 -2.42 -10.26 9.31
N ALA A 144 -3.34 -10.02 10.25
CA ALA A 144 -3.08 -9.32 11.53
C ALA A 144 -2.63 -10.28 12.65
N ARG A 145 -1.80 -11.27 12.33
CA ARG A 145 -1.36 -12.32 13.27
C ARG A 145 -0.04 -12.03 14.00
N TYR A 146 0.70 -11.00 13.60
CA TYR A 146 2.03 -10.72 14.16
C TYR A 146 1.95 -9.72 15.31
N ARG A 147 2.60 -10.05 16.42
CA ARG A 147 2.69 -9.17 17.61
C ARG A 147 4.00 -8.41 17.71
N THR A 148 5.03 -8.82 16.97
CA THR A 148 6.34 -8.15 16.96
C THR A 148 6.84 -7.95 15.53
N TRP A 149 7.58 -6.85 15.33
CA TRP A 149 8.23 -6.57 14.06
C TRP A 149 9.24 -7.66 13.67
N GLY A 150 10.05 -8.12 14.62
CA GLY A 150 11.05 -9.16 14.37
C GLY A 150 10.45 -10.48 13.85
N ALA A 151 9.30 -10.92 14.39
CA ALA A 151 8.63 -12.13 13.92
C ALA A 151 8.10 -11.98 12.49
N LEU A 152 7.55 -10.81 12.15
CA LEU A 152 7.07 -10.52 10.80
C LEU A 152 8.24 -10.47 9.80
N VAL A 153 9.34 -9.79 10.15
CA VAL A 153 10.55 -9.72 9.32
C VAL A 153 11.14 -11.10 9.10
N ALA A 154 11.30 -11.90 10.16
CA ALA A 154 11.87 -13.23 10.04
C ALA A 154 11.13 -14.12 9.02
N GLU A 155 9.80 -13.99 8.90
CA GLU A 155 9.01 -14.79 7.95
C GLU A 155 9.01 -14.22 6.52
N TRP A 156 8.92 -12.89 6.37
CA TRP A 156 8.66 -12.28 5.07
C TRP A 156 9.88 -11.67 4.38
N ASP A 157 10.95 -11.38 5.12
CA ASP A 157 12.20 -10.84 4.55
C ASP A 157 12.97 -11.93 3.76
N GLN A 158 12.79 -13.20 4.12
CA GLN A 158 13.39 -14.36 3.45
C GLN A 158 12.80 -14.62 2.04
N SER A 159 11.67 -14.01 1.70
CA SER A 159 11.04 -14.19 0.38
C SER A 159 11.64 -13.32 -0.72
N ALA A 160 12.59 -12.43 -0.39
CA ALA A 160 13.31 -11.60 -1.35
C ALA A 160 14.52 -12.33 -1.99
N ASP A 161 14.91 -13.49 -1.48
CA ASP A 161 16.12 -14.21 -1.89
C ASP A 161 15.90 -15.21 -3.05
N TRP A 162 14.67 -15.34 -3.57
CA TRP A 162 14.35 -16.27 -4.68
C TRP A 162 14.74 -15.76 -6.08
N ASP A 163 15.40 -14.61 -6.19
CA ASP A 163 15.83 -14.00 -7.45
C ASP A 163 17.36 -13.73 -7.47
N GLN A 164 18.18 -14.60 -6.88
CA GLN A 164 19.59 -14.65 -7.27
C GLN A 164 19.71 -15.38 -8.62
N PRO A 165 20.24 -14.75 -9.68
CA PRO A 165 20.56 -15.48 -10.89
C PRO A 165 21.65 -16.50 -10.53
N VAL A 166 21.35 -17.78 -10.76
CA VAL A 166 22.35 -18.83 -10.82
C VAL A 166 23.41 -18.38 -11.82
N LYS A 167 24.62 -18.11 -11.32
CA LYS A 167 25.80 -17.88 -12.17
C LYS A 167 26.24 -19.18 -12.84
#